data_AF-A0A530AT63-F1
#
_entry.id   AF-A0A530AT63-F1
#
_cell.length_a   1.000
_cell.length_b   1.000
_cell.length_c   1.000
_cell.angle_alpha   90.00
_cell.angle_beta   90.00
_cell.angle_gamma   90.00
#
_symmetry.space_group_name_H-M   'P 1'
#
loop_
_entity.id
_entity.type
_entity.pdbx_description
1 polymer ?
#
loop_
_entity_poly.entity_id
_entity_poly.type
_entity_poly.pdbx_seq_one_letter_code
_entity_poly.pdbx_strand_id
1 'polypeptide(L)'
;YLSGAVRDKLKTAEAAASLDPGYQRNVAALREVQPADLSPSDITARLGAPWIPATDVVAFVKESMGAEIKIHHMPELASWTVEARQLGWIAAGTSEWGTERRHAGELLADALNSRVPQIFDTIPDGQTERRVLNVVDTEAAKEKLQKLKTAFQHWVWSDPDRTDRLGRVYNDLFNNIVPRRFNGDHLRLPGASGAFSLYGHQKRGIWRIVSAGSTYLAHAVGAGKTMTIAAAIMEQKRLGLIAKAMLVVPGHCLGQAAREFLALYPN
;
A
#
# COMPACT_ATOMS: atom_id res chain seq x y z
N TYR A 1 0.75 13.03 16.12
CA TYR A 1 2.20 13.06 15.88
C TYR A 1 2.73 11.65 15.59
N LEU A 2 2.54 10.70 16.51
CA LEU A 2 2.99 9.29 16.43
C LEU A 2 2.15 8.36 15.52
N SER A 3 1.63 8.87 14.40
CA SER A 3 0.79 8.13 13.46
C SER A 3 0.94 8.68 12.06
N GLY A 4 0.56 7.94 11.01
CA GLY A 4 0.85 8.28 9.62
C GLY A 4 2.27 7.87 9.25
N ALA A 5 2.94 8.60 8.34
CA ALA A 5 4.31 8.37 7.89
C ALA A 5 5.34 8.58 9.03
N VAL A 6 5.53 7.58 9.89
CA VAL A 6 6.36 7.71 11.11
C VAL A 6 7.86 7.64 10.85
N ARG A 7 8.31 6.99 9.77
CA ARG A 7 9.73 6.97 9.38
C ARG A 7 10.18 8.34 8.89
N ASP A 8 9.37 8.99 8.07
CA ASP A 8 9.67 10.35 7.58
C ASP A 8 9.66 11.37 8.71
N LYS A 9 8.71 11.22 9.64
CA LYS A 9 8.67 12.04 10.86
C LYS A 9 9.89 11.82 11.74
N LEU A 10 10.38 10.58 11.85
CA LEU A 10 11.59 10.29 12.61
C LEU A 10 12.81 10.96 11.97
N LYS A 11 12.99 10.82 10.66
CA LYS A 11 14.07 11.51 9.91
C LYS A 11 14.04 13.02 10.14
N THR A 12 12.84 13.60 10.09
CA THR A 12 12.63 15.04 10.33
C THR A 12 12.94 15.42 11.78
N ALA A 13 12.52 14.60 12.75
CA ALA A 13 12.77 14.83 14.17
C ALA A 13 14.25 14.70 14.53
N GLU A 14 14.99 13.77 13.91
CA GLU A 14 16.43 13.60 14.11
C GLU A 14 17.21 14.79 13.54
N ALA A 15 16.84 15.27 12.36
CA ALA A 15 17.41 16.49 11.78
C ALA A 15 17.10 17.74 12.62
N ALA A 16 15.92 17.82 13.24
CA ALA A 16 15.60 18.91 14.16
C ALA A 16 16.36 18.78 15.48
N ALA A 17 16.54 17.56 15.99
CA ALA A 17 17.22 17.29 17.27
C ALA A 17 18.73 17.56 17.23
N SER A 18 19.35 17.54 16.04
CA SER A 18 20.75 17.95 15.88
C SER A 18 20.95 19.47 16.01
N LEU A 19 19.89 20.26 15.77
CA LEU A 19 19.89 21.72 15.89
C LEU A 19 19.36 22.18 17.27
N ASP A 20 18.33 21.50 17.78
CA ASP A 20 17.70 21.79 19.07
C ASP A 20 17.45 20.48 19.85
N PRO A 21 18.20 20.24 20.94
CA PRO A 21 18.03 19.06 21.80
C PRO A 21 16.61 18.88 22.38
N GLY A 22 15.78 19.92 22.42
CA GLY A 22 14.37 19.83 22.84
C GLY A 22 13.54 18.83 22.02
N TYR A 23 13.95 18.52 20.78
CA TYR A 23 13.30 17.52 19.93
C TYR A 23 13.71 16.07 20.23
N GLN A 24 14.67 15.81 21.14
CA GLN A 24 15.04 14.43 21.48
C GLN A 24 13.86 13.60 22.02
N ARG A 25 12.92 14.23 22.74
CA ARG A 25 11.69 13.56 23.20
C ARG A 25 10.84 13.04 22.03
N ASN A 26 10.83 13.77 20.92
CA ASN A 26 10.08 13.41 19.72
C ASN A 26 10.75 12.24 19.00
N VAL A 27 12.07 12.25 18.92
CA VAL A 27 12.88 11.14 18.37
C VAL A 27 12.63 9.86 19.17
N ALA A 28 12.72 9.92 20.51
CA ALA A 28 12.47 8.77 21.38
C ALA A 28 11.07 8.19 21.15
N ALA A 29 10.04 9.04 21.21
CA ALA A 29 8.66 8.60 21.00
C ALA A 29 8.39 8.07 19.58
N LEU A 30 9.04 8.62 18.55
CA LEU A 30 8.91 8.14 17.17
C LEU A 30 9.64 6.81 16.95
N ARG A 31 10.75 6.54 17.64
CA ARG A 31 11.45 5.25 17.58
C ARG A 31 10.59 4.12 18.15
N GLU A 32 9.88 4.36 19.24
CA GLU A 32 9.00 3.36 19.88
C GLU A 32 7.81 2.95 19.01
N VAL A 33 7.34 3.83 18.13
CA VAL A 33 6.19 3.55 17.27
C VAL A 33 6.57 3.10 15.86
N GLN A 34 7.86 2.87 15.56
CA GLN A 34 8.24 2.38 14.24
C GLN A 34 7.61 1.01 13.98
N PRO A 35 7.01 0.78 12.80
CA PRO A 35 6.56 -0.54 12.43
C PRO A 35 7.78 -1.46 12.28
N ALA A 36 7.63 -2.71 12.72
CA ALA A 36 8.66 -3.72 12.52
C ALA A 36 8.96 -3.88 11.03
N ASP A 37 10.25 -3.94 10.66
CA ASP A 37 10.65 -4.14 9.27
C ASP A 37 10.07 -5.45 8.74
N LEU A 38 9.52 -5.38 7.53
CA LEU A 38 9.13 -6.55 6.77
C LEU A 38 10.39 -7.28 6.31
N SER A 39 10.41 -8.59 6.49
CA SER A 39 11.50 -9.43 6.03
C SER A 39 11.45 -9.58 4.50
N PRO A 40 12.57 -9.93 3.84
CA PRO A 40 12.56 -10.23 2.39
C PRO A 40 11.50 -11.26 1.99
N SER A 41 11.22 -12.25 2.84
CA SER A 41 10.15 -13.24 2.61
C SER A 41 8.73 -12.66 2.62
N ASP A 42 8.53 -11.51 3.28
CA ASP A 42 7.24 -10.81 3.32
C ASP A 42 7.08 -9.80 2.15
N ILE A 43 8.13 -9.62 1.33
CA ILE A 43 8.17 -8.61 0.26
C ILE A 43 8.13 -9.30 -1.10
N THR A 44 7.09 -9.02 -1.89
CA THR A 44 7.01 -9.51 -3.27
C THR A 44 7.71 -8.55 -4.24
N ALA A 45 8.92 -8.92 -4.68
CA ALA A 45 9.70 -8.13 -5.66
C ALA A 45 9.30 -8.45 -7.12
N ARG A 46 8.42 -7.64 -7.69
CA ARG A 46 7.97 -7.82 -9.10
C ARG A 46 8.75 -6.90 -10.04
N LEU A 47 9.07 -7.38 -11.24
CA LEU A 47 9.47 -6.50 -12.34
C LEU A 47 8.40 -5.43 -12.55
N GLY A 48 8.83 -4.16 -12.64
CA GLY A 48 7.95 -3.00 -12.76
C GLY A 48 7.52 -2.38 -11.43
N ALA A 49 7.91 -2.97 -10.29
CA ALA A 49 7.63 -2.36 -9.00
C ALA A 49 8.41 -1.04 -8.86
N PRO A 50 7.74 0.08 -8.49
CA PRO A 50 8.32 1.42 -8.58
C PRO A 50 9.47 1.68 -7.59
N TRP A 51 9.60 0.83 -6.57
CA TRP A 51 10.66 0.92 -5.57
C TRP A 51 11.93 0.18 -5.95
N ILE A 52 11.88 -0.67 -6.99
CA ILE A 52 13.05 -1.37 -7.50
C ILE A 52 13.78 -0.43 -8.45
N PRO A 53 15.06 -0.10 -8.19
CA PRO A 53 15.84 0.74 -9.09
C PRO A 53 16.04 0.11 -10.47
N ALA A 54 16.07 0.93 -11.52
CA ALA A 54 16.36 0.47 -12.88
C ALA A 54 17.75 -0.21 -12.97
N THR A 55 18.72 0.22 -12.15
CA THR A 55 20.06 -0.37 -12.06
C THR A 55 20.02 -1.84 -11.65
N ASP A 56 19.09 -2.23 -10.77
CA ASP A 56 18.93 -3.62 -10.36
C ASP A 56 18.38 -4.49 -11.51
N VAL A 57 17.47 -3.95 -12.31
CA VAL A 57 16.97 -4.66 -13.50
C VAL A 57 18.08 -4.79 -14.57
N VAL A 58 18.90 -3.76 -14.76
CA VAL A 58 20.07 -3.83 -15.66
C VAL A 58 21.08 -4.88 -15.18
N ALA A 59 21.37 -4.93 -13.87
CA ALA A 59 22.25 -5.93 -13.28
C ALA A 59 21.71 -7.35 -13.46
N PHE A 60 20.41 -7.56 -13.23
CA PHE A 60 19.75 -8.84 -13.49
C PHE A 60 19.96 -9.31 -14.93
N VAL A 61 19.77 -8.44 -15.92
CA VAL A 61 19.95 -8.80 -17.33
C VAL A 61 21.41 -9.09 -17.66
N LYS A 62 22.34 -8.32 -17.10
CA LYS A 62 23.78 -8.56 -17.26
C LYS A 62 24.19 -9.92 -16.69
N GLU A 63 23.71 -10.27 -15.50
CA GLU A 63 24.04 -11.53 -14.83
C GLU A 63 23.35 -12.75 -15.46
N SER A 64 22.08 -12.62 -15.86
CA SER A 64 21.29 -13.75 -16.40
C SER A 64 21.48 -13.99 -17.90
N MET A 65 21.78 -12.95 -18.68
CA MET A 65 21.84 -13.02 -20.14
C MET A 65 23.19 -12.57 -20.72
N GLY A 66 24.12 -12.09 -19.89
CA GLY A 66 25.43 -11.61 -20.35
C GLY A 66 25.37 -10.35 -21.21
N ALA A 67 24.28 -9.59 -21.16
CA ALA A 67 24.03 -8.44 -22.04
C ALA A 67 23.93 -7.14 -21.25
N GLU A 68 24.54 -6.08 -21.79
CA GLU A 68 24.38 -4.72 -21.26
C GLU A 68 23.20 -4.04 -21.94
N ILE A 69 22.25 -3.53 -21.17
CA ILE A 69 21.03 -2.86 -21.67
C ILE A 69 20.88 -1.48 -21.03
N LYS A 70 19.98 -0.64 -21.56
CA LYS A 70 19.56 0.60 -20.90
C LYS A 70 18.09 0.54 -20.54
N ILE A 71 17.76 1.04 -19.35
CA ILE A 71 16.39 1.15 -18.86
C ILE A 71 16.17 2.56 -18.37
N HIS A 72 15.06 3.16 -18.81
CA HIS A 72 14.58 4.45 -18.31
C HIS A 72 13.25 4.23 -17.60
N HIS A 73 13.16 4.65 -16.34
CA HIS A 73 11.94 4.63 -15.54
C HIS A 73 11.44 6.05 -15.36
N MET A 74 10.16 6.29 -15.65
CA MET A 74 9.47 7.55 -15.40
C MET A 74 8.42 7.32 -14.30
N PRO A 75 8.76 7.56 -13.02
CA PRO A 75 7.88 7.27 -11.90
C PRO A 75 6.53 7.98 -11.98
N GLU A 76 6.48 9.19 -12.52
CA GLU A 76 5.27 10.01 -12.64
C GLU A 76 4.24 9.41 -13.60
N LEU A 77 4.72 8.63 -14.58
CA LEU A 77 3.90 7.97 -15.58
C LEU A 77 3.78 6.46 -15.33
N ALA A 78 4.41 5.96 -14.26
CA ALA A 78 4.58 4.53 -13.98
C ALA A 78 5.03 3.73 -15.22
N SER A 79 5.90 4.32 -16.04
CA SER A 79 6.28 3.78 -17.35
C SER A 79 7.77 3.45 -17.41
N TRP A 80 8.06 2.35 -18.11
CA TRP A 80 9.42 1.84 -18.28
C TRP A 80 9.72 1.72 -19.77
N THR A 81 10.85 2.30 -20.19
CA THR A 81 11.41 2.12 -21.53
C THR A 81 12.65 1.25 -21.45
N VAL A 82 12.71 0.24 -22.33
CA VAL A 82 13.78 -0.75 -22.37
C VAL A 82 14.49 -0.66 -23.71
N GLU A 83 15.78 -0.38 -23.69
CA GLU A 83 16.67 -0.44 -24.85
C GLU A 83 17.51 -1.71 -24.78
N ALA A 84 16.99 -2.77 -25.38
CA ALA A 84 17.59 -4.11 -25.32
C ALA A 84 17.47 -4.88 -26.64
N ARG A 85 17.54 -4.18 -27.79
CA ARG A 85 17.42 -4.78 -29.15
C ARG A 85 18.47 -5.87 -29.40
N GLN A 86 19.64 -5.74 -28.78
CA GLN A 86 20.73 -6.70 -28.81
C GLN A 86 20.38 -8.08 -28.28
N LEU A 87 19.37 -8.19 -27.41
CA LEU A 87 18.87 -9.49 -26.96
C LEU A 87 18.20 -10.27 -28.10
N GLY A 88 17.76 -9.61 -29.18
CA GLY A 88 17.25 -10.26 -30.38
C GLY A 88 18.31 -10.90 -31.26
N TRP A 89 19.61 -10.68 -31.00
CA TRP A 89 20.72 -11.21 -31.81
C TRP A 89 21.51 -12.31 -31.10
N ILE A 90 21.15 -12.65 -29.86
CA ILE A 90 21.84 -13.68 -29.06
C ILE A 90 20.88 -14.82 -28.72
N ALA A 91 21.40 -16.05 -28.73
CA ALA A 91 20.60 -17.26 -28.46
C ALA A 91 19.93 -17.23 -27.07
N ALA A 92 20.60 -16.64 -26.06
CA ALA A 92 20.02 -16.48 -24.73
C ALA A 92 18.71 -15.65 -24.78
N GLY A 93 18.67 -14.60 -25.60
CA GLY A 93 17.52 -13.70 -25.69
C GLY A 93 16.41 -14.17 -26.64
N THR A 94 16.71 -15.03 -27.61
CA THR A 94 15.71 -15.54 -28.58
C THR A 94 15.26 -16.98 -28.30
N SER A 95 15.92 -17.70 -27.40
CA SER A 95 15.58 -19.10 -27.07
C SER A 95 15.44 -19.34 -25.58
N GLU A 96 16.40 -18.92 -24.75
CA GLU A 96 16.37 -19.24 -23.33
C GLU A 96 15.36 -18.37 -22.56
N TRP A 97 15.44 -17.06 -22.78
CA TRP A 97 14.70 -16.01 -22.08
C TRP A 97 13.61 -15.34 -22.93
N GLY A 98 13.51 -15.73 -24.20
CA GLY A 98 12.50 -15.24 -25.12
C GLY A 98 12.21 -16.25 -26.23
N THR A 99 11.56 -15.78 -27.28
CA THR A 99 11.31 -16.54 -28.51
C THR A 99 11.84 -15.76 -29.72
N GLU A 100 11.96 -16.40 -30.88
CA GLU A 100 12.38 -15.72 -32.11
C GLU A 100 11.45 -14.56 -32.47
N ARG A 101 10.15 -14.71 -32.21
CA ARG A 101 9.13 -13.70 -32.54
C ARG A 101 8.87 -12.69 -31.43
N ARG A 102 9.43 -12.90 -30.23
CA ARG A 102 9.38 -11.95 -29.12
C ARG A 102 10.58 -12.18 -28.20
N HIS A 103 11.63 -11.41 -28.44
CA HIS A 103 12.90 -11.63 -27.76
C HIS A 103 12.84 -11.14 -26.29
N ALA A 104 13.83 -11.55 -25.48
CA ALA A 104 13.84 -11.31 -24.04
C ALA A 104 13.72 -9.82 -23.66
N GLY A 105 14.31 -8.92 -24.44
CA GLY A 105 14.16 -7.47 -24.26
C GLY A 105 12.72 -6.95 -24.39
N GLU A 106 11.93 -7.50 -25.32
CA GLU A 106 10.50 -7.17 -25.46
C GLU A 106 9.69 -7.75 -24.31
N LEU A 107 9.99 -8.99 -23.89
CA LEU A 107 9.35 -9.61 -22.73
C LEU A 107 9.71 -8.90 -21.42
N LEU A 108 10.92 -8.37 -21.30
CA LEU A 108 11.31 -7.52 -20.17
C LEU A 108 10.50 -6.22 -20.16
N ALA A 109 10.34 -5.57 -21.32
CA ALA A 109 9.48 -4.41 -21.44
C ALA A 109 8.02 -4.73 -21.08
N ASP A 110 7.52 -5.90 -21.48
CA ASP A 110 6.19 -6.38 -21.08
C ASP A 110 6.10 -6.59 -19.56
N ALA A 111 7.10 -7.22 -18.95
CA ALA A 111 7.14 -7.46 -17.51
C ALA A 111 7.12 -6.15 -16.72
N LEU A 112 7.99 -5.21 -17.08
CA LEU A 112 8.10 -3.91 -16.41
C LEU A 112 6.84 -3.06 -16.55
N ASN A 113 6.11 -3.18 -17.66
CA ASN A 113 4.88 -2.44 -17.92
C ASN A 113 3.60 -3.25 -17.69
N SER A 114 3.69 -4.41 -17.02
CA SER A 114 2.55 -5.31 -16.74
C SER A 114 1.72 -5.70 -17.98
N ARG A 115 2.36 -5.84 -19.13
CA ARG A 115 1.73 -6.29 -20.39
C ARG A 115 1.86 -7.80 -20.54
N VAL A 116 0.91 -8.39 -21.27
CA VAL A 116 0.93 -9.80 -21.67
C VAL A 116 1.27 -9.86 -23.16
N PRO A 117 2.27 -10.66 -23.57
CA PRO A 117 2.64 -10.76 -24.97
C PRO A 117 1.49 -11.34 -25.78
N GLN A 118 1.31 -10.81 -26.99
CA GLN A 118 0.38 -11.30 -28.00
C GLN A 118 1.10 -11.29 -29.35
N ILE A 119 1.16 -12.45 -30.00
CA ILE A 119 1.82 -12.63 -31.29
C ILE A 119 0.75 -12.87 -32.34
N PHE A 120 0.82 -12.14 -33.45
CA PHE A 120 -0.17 -12.21 -34.52
C PHE A 120 0.51 -12.63 -35.83
N ASP A 121 -0.16 -13.52 -36.55
CA ASP A 121 0.16 -13.86 -37.93
C ASP A 121 -0.62 -12.96 -38.88
N THR A 122 0.06 -12.52 -39.93
CA THR A 122 -0.56 -11.79 -41.03
C THR A 122 -0.88 -12.78 -42.14
N ILE A 123 -2.17 -12.95 -42.43
CA ILE A 123 -2.64 -13.84 -43.48
C ILE A 123 -3.21 -12.97 -44.62
N PRO A 124 -2.78 -13.19 -45.88
CA PRO A 124 -3.39 -12.52 -47.02
C PRO A 124 -4.88 -12.86 -47.13
N ASP A 125 -5.71 -11.85 -47.33
CA ASP A 125 -7.15 -11.95 -47.54
C ASP A 125 -7.54 -11.07 -48.74
N GLY A 126 -7.32 -11.62 -49.94
CA GLY A 126 -7.50 -10.91 -51.21
C GLY A 126 -6.53 -9.73 -51.36
N GLN A 127 -7.07 -8.50 -51.45
CA GLN A 127 -6.28 -7.25 -51.49
C GLN A 127 -5.95 -6.70 -50.10
N THR A 128 -6.41 -7.35 -49.04
CA THR A 128 -6.20 -6.92 -47.65
C THR A 128 -5.43 -7.95 -46.84
N GLU A 129 -4.95 -7.55 -45.67
CA GLU A 129 -4.28 -8.45 -44.73
C GLU A 129 -5.12 -8.55 -43.45
N ARG A 130 -5.30 -9.79 -42.95
CA ARG A 130 -5.95 -10.03 -41.66
C ARG A 130 -4.92 -10.48 -40.62
N ARG A 131 -5.02 -9.95 -39.41
CA ARG A 131 -4.19 -10.36 -38.27
C ARG A 131 -4.91 -11.41 -37.43
N VAL A 132 -4.32 -12.58 -37.29
CA VAL A 132 -4.87 -13.69 -36.49
C VAL A 132 -3.92 -13.96 -35.33
N LEU A 133 -4.44 -14.12 -34.12
CA LEU A 133 -3.62 -14.44 -32.95
C LEU A 133 -2.97 -15.81 -33.13
N ASN A 134 -1.64 -15.86 -33.09
CA ASN A 134 -0.91 -17.11 -33.05
C ASN A 134 -0.88 -17.61 -31.61
N VAL A 135 -1.74 -18.58 -31.31
CA VAL A 135 -1.90 -19.12 -29.95
C VAL A 135 -0.62 -19.81 -29.49
N VAL A 136 0.05 -20.56 -30.37
CA VAL A 136 1.25 -21.35 -30.03
C VAL A 136 2.40 -20.42 -29.62
N ASP A 137 2.73 -19.45 -30.46
CA ASP A 137 3.82 -18.51 -30.18
C ASP A 137 3.48 -17.59 -29.00
N THR A 138 2.20 -17.20 -28.87
CA THR A 138 1.74 -16.40 -27.74
C THR A 138 1.90 -17.14 -26.41
N GLU A 139 1.52 -18.42 -26.34
CA GLU A 139 1.72 -19.23 -25.13
C GLU A 139 3.20 -19.46 -24.83
N ALA A 140 4.02 -19.73 -25.85
CA ALA A 140 5.48 -19.83 -25.68
C ALA A 140 6.08 -18.53 -25.12
N ALA A 141 5.66 -17.36 -25.63
CA ALA A 141 6.09 -16.07 -25.13
C ALA A 141 5.63 -15.80 -23.69
N LYS A 142 4.41 -16.23 -23.31
CA LYS A 142 3.91 -16.12 -21.93
C LYS A 142 4.72 -16.99 -20.97
N GLU A 143 5.08 -18.20 -21.38
CA GLU A 143 5.93 -19.09 -20.59
C GLU A 143 7.30 -18.45 -20.32
N LYS A 144 7.92 -17.88 -21.35
CA LYS A 144 9.20 -17.15 -21.22
C LYS A 144 9.07 -15.91 -20.33
N LEU A 145 7.98 -15.15 -20.45
CA LEU A 145 7.69 -14.03 -19.56
C LEU A 145 7.56 -14.48 -18.10
N GLN A 146 6.90 -15.60 -17.85
CA GLN A 146 6.74 -16.14 -16.51
C GLN A 146 8.08 -16.62 -15.94
N LYS A 147 8.89 -17.32 -16.75
CA LYS A 147 10.27 -17.70 -16.39
C LYS A 147 11.08 -16.46 -15.99
N LEU A 148 11.02 -15.39 -16.77
CA LEU A 148 11.71 -14.13 -16.50
C LEU A 148 11.28 -13.52 -15.15
N LYS A 149 9.96 -13.45 -14.89
CA LYS A 149 9.41 -12.91 -13.64
C LYS A 149 9.83 -13.73 -12.42
N THR A 150 9.77 -15.05 -12.52
CA THR A 150 10.16 -15.96 -11.43
C THR A 150 11.66 -15.89 -11.16
N ALA A 151 12.49 -15.90 -12.22
CA ALA A 151 13.93 -15.76 -12.06
C ALA A 151 14.32 -14.44 -11.39
N PHE A 152 13.69 -13.33 -11.80
CA PHE A 152 13.93 -12.03 -11.17
C PHE A 152 13.53 -12.04 -9.68
N GLN A 153 12.37 -12.60 -9.34
CA GLN A 153 11.92 -12.70 -7.94
C GLN A 153 12.92 -13.45 -7.05
N HIS A 154 13.52 -14.53 -7.55
CA HIS A 154 14.56 -15.24 -6.83
C HIS A 154 15.87 -14.46 -6.78
N TRP A 155 16.28 -13.92 -7.93
CA TRP A 155 17.53 -13.18 -8.06
C TRP A 155 17.59 -11.97 -7.15
N VAL A 156 16.50 -11.21 -7.02
CA VAL A 156 16.46 -10.01 -6.14
C VAL A 156 16.92 -10.34 -4.72
N TRP A 157 16.59 -11.52 -4.21
CA TRP A 157 16.87 -11.96 -2.85
C TRP A 157 18.05 -12.94 -2.70
N SER A 158 18.78 -13.21 -3.79
CA SER A 158 19.87 -14.20 -3.76
C SER A 158 21.20 -13.66 -3.23
N ASP A 159 21.37 -12.34 -3.24
CA ASP A 159 22.57 -11.65 -2.78
C ASP A 159 22.28 -10.89 -1.47
N PRO A 160 23.06 -11.09 -0.39
CA PRO A 160 22.80 -10.45 0.90
C PRO A 160 22.80 -8.92 0.85
N ASP A 161 23.79 -8.31 0.19
CA ASP A 161 23.94 -6.86 0.15
C ASP A 161 22.78 -6.21 -0.61
N ARG A 162 22.39 -6.80 -1.75
CA ARG A 162 21.20 -6.39 -2.52
C ARG A 162 19.93 -6.57 -1.71
N THR A 163 19.79 -7.69 -1.00
CA THR A 163 18.62 -8.02 -0.18
C THR A 163 18.41 -6.98 0.92
N ASP A 164 19.45 -6.66 1.67
CA ASP A 164 19.38 -5.69 2.76
C ASP A 164 19.05 -4.28 2.24
N ARG A 165 19.72 -3.86 1.16
CA ARG A 165 19.45 -2.56 0.53
C ARG A 165 18.01 -2.45 0.04
N LEU A 166 17.53 -3.45 -0.69
CA LEU A 166 16.19 -3.44 -1.29
C LEU A 166 15.09 -3.60 -0.24
N GLY A 167 15.32 -4.43 0.79
CA GLY A 167 14.44 -4.54 1.95
C GLY A 167 14.33 -3.21 2.70
N ARG A 168 15.44 -2.48 2.85
CA ARG A 168 15.43 -1.14 3.46
C ARG A 168 14.65 -0.13 2.64
N VAL A 169 14.86 -0.08 1.33
CA VAL A 169 14.13 0.80 0.41
C VAL A 169 12.62 0.54 0.51
N TYR A 170 12.22 -0.73 0.48
CA TYR A 170 10.81 -1.11 0.59
C TYR A 170 10.19 -0.68 1.92
N ASN A 171 10.87 -0.95 3.04
CA ASN A 171 10.38 -0.61 4.36
C ASN A 171 10.25 0.90 4.58
N ASP A 172 11.21 1.68 4.07
CA ASP A 172 11.16 3.14 4.18
C ASP A 172 10.03 3.75 3.33
N LEU A 173 9.76 3.18 2.15
CA LEU A 173 8.71 3.69 1.25
C LEU A 173 7.30 3.24 1.64
N PHE A 174 7.10 1.96 1.95
CA PHE A 174 5.78 1.36 2.14
C PHE A 174 5.46 0.97 3.57
N ASN A 175 6.43 0.48 4.34
CA ASN A 175 6.23 0.13 5.75
C ASN A 175 6.40 1.36 6.66
N ASN A 176 5.68 2.43 6.35
CA ASN A 176 5.87 3.75 6.96
C ASN A 176 4.60 4.25 7.66
N ILE A 177 3.44 3.60 7.47
CA ILE A 177 2.16 4.10 8.00
C ILE A 177 1.78 3.40 9.31
N VAL A 178 1.72 4.16 10.39
CA VAL A 178 1.16 3.71 11.68
C VAL A 178 -0.26 4.25 11.85
N PRO A 179 -1.29 3.39 12.02
CA PRO A 179 -2.64 3.82 12.31
C PRO A 179 -2.71 4.64 13.60
N ARG A 180 -3.49 5.72 13.60
CA ARG A 180 -3.70 6.52 14.80
C ARG A 180 -4.45 5.70 15.84
N ARG A 181 -3.82 5.51 17.01
CA ARG A 181 -4.49 4.95 18.20
C ARG A 181 -5.23 6.08 18.93
N PHE A 182 -6.51 5.87 19.20
CA PHE A 182 -7.33 6.80 19.99
C PHE A 182 -7.48 6.24 21.39
N ASN A 183 -7.24 7.07 22.41
CA ASN A 183 -7.51 6.74 23.81
C ASN A 183 -8.59 7.70 24.35
N GLY A 184 -9.71 7.15 24.82
CA GLY A 184 -10.82 7.91 25.39
C GLY A 184 -10.95 7.77 26.92
N ASP A 185 -9.98 7.19 27.62
CA ASP A 185 -10.08 6.91 29.06
C ASP A 185 -10.19 8.19 29.91
N HIS A 186 -9.69 9.29 29.38
CA HIS A 186 -9.80 10.63 29.98
C HIS A 186 -11.22 11.22 29.89
N LEU A 187 -12.12 10.64 29.09
CA LEU A 187 -13.48 11.13 28.92
C LEU A 187 -14.28 10.94 30.20
N ARG A 188 -14.82 12.05 30.71
CA ARG A 188 -15.71 12.09 31.89
C ARG A 188 -17.19 12.04 31.53
N LEU A 189 -17.54 12.40 30.30
CA LEU A 189 -18.89 12.39 29.75
C LEU A 189 -19.96 12.99 30.69
N PRO A 190 -19.85 14.27 31.09
CA PRO A 190 -20.84 14.91 31.96
C PRO A 190 -22.25 14.82 31.39
N GLY A 191 -23.24 14.57 32.25
CA GLY A 191 -24.64 14.37 31.87
C GLY A 191 -24.98 12.94 31.45
N ALA A 192 -23.98 12.06 31.28
CA ALA A 192 -24.24 10.64 31.10
C ALA A 192 -24.73 10.03 32.43
N SER A 193 -25.73 9.15 32.35
CA SER A 193 -26.27 8.41 33.47
C SER A 193 -25.20 7.51 34.08
N GLY A 194 -25.01 7.62 35.40
CA GLY A 194 -24.10 6.76 36.17
C GLY A 194 -24.51 5.29 36.22
N ALA A 195 -25.72 4.95 35.76
CA ALA A 195 -26.18 3.57 35.64
C ALA A 195 -25.44 2.78 34.56
N PHE A 196 -24.75 3.46 33.64
CA PHE A 196 -24.00 2.84 32.54
C PHE A 196 -22.51 3.16 32.66
N SER A 197 -21.67 2.11 32.64
CA SER A 197 -20.23 2.25 32.46
C SER A 197 -19.87 1.88 31.03
N LEU A 198 -19.41 2.87 30.24
CA LEU A 198 -18.99 2.61 28.87
C LEU A 198 -17.66 1.86 28.83
N TYR A 199 -17.61 0.82 28.01
CA TYR A 199 -16.42 0.03 27.78
C TYR A 199 -15.32 0.84 27.09
N GLY A 200 -14.07 0.41 27.25
CA GLY A 200 -12.92 1.10 26.67
C GLY A 200 -13.03 1.30 25.15
N HIS A 201 -13.57 0.33 24.39
CA HIS A 201 -13.75 0.50 22.94
C HIS A 201 -14.78 1.57 22.58
N GLN A 202 -15.82 1.75 23.39
CA GLN A 202 -16.81 2.81 23.19
C GLN A 202 -16.17 4.17 23.47
N LYS A 203 -15.42 4.31 24.58
CA LYS A 203 -14.68 5.54 24.88
C LYS A 203 -13.67 5.90 23.79
N ARG A 204 -12.93 4.92 23.24
CA ARG A 204 -12.05 5.12 22.08
C ARG A 204 -12.83 5.59 20.85
N GLY A 205 -14.00 4.98 20.58
CA GLY A 205 -14.88 5.38 19.48
C GLY A 205 -15.39 6.81 19.61
N ILE A 206 -15.83 7.20 20.82
CA ILE A 206 -16.25 8.56 21.15
C ILE A 206 -15.11 9.55 20.89
N TRP A 207 -13.93 9.30 21.46
CA TRP A 207 -12.79 10.19 21.27
C TRP A 207 -12.33 10.27 19.81
N ARG A 208 -12.43 9.17 19.06
CA ARG A 208 -12.16 9.17 17.62
C ARG A 208 -13.10 10.11 16.87
N ILE A 209 -14.42 10.04 17.12
CA ILE A 209 -15.40 10.95 16.52
C ILE A 209 -15.06 12.40 16.88
N VAL A 210 -14.86 12.69 18.17
CA VAL A 210 -14.59 14.04 18.67
C VAL A 210 -13.31 14.64 18.07
N SER A 211 -12.25 13.85 17.96
CA SER A 211 -10.91 14.34 17.58
C SER A 211 -10.56 14.21 16.09
N ALA A 212 -11.26 13.36 15.34
CA ALA A 212 -11.02 13.16 13.90
C ALA A 212 -12.23 13.56 13.02
N GLY A 213 -13.40 13.79 13.62
CA GLY A 213 -14.63 14.09 12.88
C GLY A 213 -15.15 12.85 12.14
N SER A 214 -15.15 12.91 10.81
CA SER A 214 -15.63 11.85 9.91
C SER A 214 -15.06 10.48 10.27
N THR A 215 -15.90 9.63 10.85
CA THR A 215 -15.48 8.36 11.45
C THR A 215 -16.42 7.23 11.05
N TYR A 216 -15.84 6.14 10.54
CA TYR A 216 -16.55 4.88 10.34
C TYR A 216 -16.39 3.96 11.56
N LEU A 217 -17.49 3.63 12.22
CA LEU A 217 -17.55 2.75 13.41
C LEU A 217 -17.99 1.33 13.04
N ALA A 218 -17.06 0.53 12.52
CA ALA A 218 -17.27 -0.87 12.13
C ALA A 218 -17.22 -1.85 13.32
N HIS A 219 -17.92 -1.55 14.42
CA HIS A 219 -18.00 -2.51 15.54
C HIS A 219 -19.05 -3.58 15.29
N ALA A 220 -18.85 -4.78 15.86
CA ALA A 220 -19.80 -5.88 15.80
C ALA A 220 -21.22 -5.49 16.27
N VAL A 221 -22.23 -6.26 15.86
CA VAL A 221 -23.59 -6.12 16.36
C VAL A 221 -23.59 -6.33 17.89
N GLY A 222 -24.36 -5.51 18.63
CA GLY A 222 -24.39 -5.56 20.09
C GLY A 222 -23.24 -4.83 20.81
N ALA A 223 -22.20 -4.36 20.11
CA ALA A 223 -21.05 -3.68 20.74
C ALA A 223 -21.33 -2.28 21.33
N GLY A 224 -22.60 -1.85 21.40
CA GLY A 224 -23.01 -0.57 21.95
C GLY A 224 -22.68 0.64 21.06
N LYS A 225 -22.84 0.50 19.72
CA LYS A 225 -22.59 1.57 18.74
C LYS A 225 -23.47 2.79 18.96
N THR A 226 -24.76 2.61 19.23
CA THR A 226 -25.70 3.72 19.44
C THR A 226 -25.31 4.57 20.65
N MET A 227 -25.02 3.94 21.79
CA MET A 227 -24.53 4.64 23.00
C MET A 227 -23.22 5.38 22.74
N THR A 228 -22.32 4.79 21.93
CA THR A 228 -21.08 5.45 21.49
C THR A 228 -21.39 6.73 20.69
N ILE A 229 -22.33 6.65 19.75
CA ILE A 229 -22.75 7.80 18.93
C ILE A 229 -23.43 8.87 19.80
N ALA A 230 -24.32 8.49 20.70
CA ALA A 230 -25.01 9.40 21.61
C ALA A 230 -24.02 10.18 22.49
N ALA A 231 -23.09 9.48 23.14
CA ALA A 231 -22.04 10.11 23.92
C ALA A 231 -21.13 11.01 23.09
N ALA A 232 -20.79 10.61 21.85
CA ALA A 232 -20.00 11.46 20.96
C ALA A 232 -20.74 12.74 20.56
N ILE A 233 -22.05 12.68 20.30
CA ILE A 233 -22.87 13.86 20.01
C ILE A 233 -22.88 14.81 21.21
N MET A 234 -23.18 14.28 22.40
CA MET A 234 -23.28 15.08 23.61
C MET A 234 -21.94 15.69 24.02
N GLU A 235 -20.85 14.93 23.89
CA GLU A 235 -19.51 15.43 24.18
C GLU A 235 -19.06 16.51 23.18
N GLN A 236 -19.35 16.37 21.89
CA GLN A 236 -19.09 17.42 20.90
C GLN A 236 -19.89 18.69 21.19
N LYS A 237 -21.16 18.56 21.60
CA LYS A 237 -22.01 19.69 21.97
C LYS A 237 -21.47 20.39 23.23
N ARG A 238 -21.08 19.62 24.25
CA ARG A 238 -20.48 20.12 25.50
C ARG A 238 -19.18 20.88 25.24
N LEU A 239 -18.35 20.37 24.33
CA LEU A 239 -17.09 21.00 23.91
C LEU A 239 -17.30 22.19 22.97
N GLY A 240 -18.54 22.51 22.56
CA GLY A 240 -18.83 23.60 21.63
C GLY A 240 -18.40 23.33 20.19
N LEU A 241 -18.08 22.08 19.84
CA LEU A 241 -17.66 21.69 18.48
C LEU A 241 -18.84 21.66 17.50
N ILE A 242 -20.05 21.43 18.04
CA ILE A 242 -21.30 21.45 17.26
C ILE A 242 -22.39 22.20 18.03
N ALA A 243 -23.22 22.95 17.30
CA ALA A 243 -24.40 23.61 17.86
C ALA A 243 -25.67 22.75 17.75
N LYS A 244 -25.79 21.98 16.66
CA LYS A 244 -26.93 21.09 16.37
C LYS A 244 -26.41 19.74 15.87
N ALA A 245 -27.12 18.67 16.24
CA ALA A 245 -26.82 17.32 15.80
C ALA A 245 -28.02 16.73 15.06
N MET A 246 -27.74 15.95 14.01
CA MET A 246 -28.75 15.16 13.30
C MET A 246 -28.31 13.69 13.34
N LEU A 247 -29.15 12.82 13.88
CA LEU A 247 -28.94 11.38 13.93
C LEU A 247 -29.98 10.71 13.03
N VAL A 248 -29.52 10.15 11.90
CA VAL A 248 -30.38 9.45 10.95
C VAL A 248 -30.29 7.94 11.21
N VAL A 249 -31.45 7.30 11.37
CA VAL A 249 -31.57 5.85 11.61
C VAL A 249 -32.67 5.26 10.74
N PRO A 250 -32.59 3.97 10.38
CA PRO A 250 -33.70 3.27 9.76
C PRO A 250 -34.98 3.35 10.62
N GLY A 251 -36.15 3.49 9.99
CA GLY A 251 -37.41 3.70 10.71
C GLY A 251 -37.70 2.64 11.78
N HIS A 252 -37.41 1.38 11.49
CA HIS A 252 -37.59 0.26 12.43
C HIS A 252 -36.63 0.29 13.63
N CYS A 253 -35.53 1.05 13.57
CA CYS A 253 -34.57 1.22 14.66
C CYS A 253 -34.82 2.49 15.49
N LEU A 254 -35.73 3.39 15.06
CA LEU A 254 -35.92 4.70 15.69
C LEU A 254 -36.25 4.59 17.19
N GLY A 255 -37.21 3.74 17.54
CA GLY A 255 -37.61 3.54 18.93
C GLY A 255 -36.47 2.99 19.81
N GLN A 256 -35.64 2.10 19.25
CA GLN A 256 -34.47 1.59 19.96
C GLN A 256 -33.40 2.67 20.15
N ALA A 257 -33.08 3.42 19.09
CA ALA A 257 -32.07 4.46 19.13
C ALA A 257 -32.44 5.58 20.12
N ALA A 258 -33.70 6.02 20.13
CA ALA A 258 -34.18 7.03 21.06
C ALA A 258 -34.10 6.55 22.53
N ARG A 259 -34.51 5.30 22.80
CA ARG A 259 -34.40 4.71 24.15
C ARG A 259 -32.96 4.62 24.63
N GLU A 260 -32.04 4.13 23.78
CA GLU A 260 -30.63 4.01 24.14
C GLU A 260 -29.97 5.38 24.36
N PHE A 261 -30.37 6.40 23.58
CA PHE A 261 -29.90 7.77 23.77
C PHE A 261 -30.35 8.34 25.11
N LEU A 262 -31.66 8.32 25.39
CA LEU A 262 -32.23 8.87 26.63
C LEU A 262 -31.82 8.09 27.88
N ALA A 263 -31.62 6.77 27.76
CA ALA A 263 -31.10 5.96 28.86
C ALA A 263 -29.68 6.43 29.26
N LEU A 264 -28.85 6.76 28.27
CA LEU A 264 -27.50 7.27 28.53
C LEU A 264 -27.50 8.75 28.92
N TYR A 265 -28.31 9.59 28.30
CA TYR A 265 -28.41 11.04 28.59
C TYR A 265 -29.88 11.42 28.81
N PRO A 266 -30.37 11.36 30.07
CA PRO A 266 -31.78 11.56 30.39
C PRO A 266 -32.22 13.04 30.41
N ASN A 267 -31.28 13.99 30.40
CA ASN A 267 -31.52 15.44 30.51
C ASN A 267 -31.15 16.18 29.23
#